data_AF-A0A964JAJ1-F1
#
_entry.id   AF-A0A964JAJ1-F1
#
_cell.length_a   1.000
_cell.length_b   1.000
_cell.length_c   1.000
_cell.angle_alpha   90.00
_cell.angle_beta   90.00
_cell.angle_gamma   90.00
#
_symmetry.space_group_name_H-M   'P 1'
#
loop_
_entity.id
_entity.type
_entity.pdbx_description
1 polymer ?
#
loop_
_entity_poly.entity_id
_entity_poly.type
_entity_poly.pdbx_seq_one_letter_code
_entity_poly.pdbx_strand_id
1 'polypeptide(L)'
;MTNLIQTNNQMTLKTVDDFYSRIRANLTLHMKTFLMIAKDLHLACKVLNKKEFLRLLKKLKLNKSTASKLNTILESAYTEYLIERNRLPQNWTTAYEISKLPKDNFEKIKDKIEIDTSASFIKSMLNTNRQNKLIKNCIKIEVNTENKKIIRDVVQKITKIIKTTNYHLISSKNNYFKIANVSILKQPTMKVIK
;
A
#
# COMPACT_ATOMS: atom_id res chain seq x y z
N MET A 1 -30.72 6.58 -28.67
CA MET A 1 -30.48 7.78 -27.85
C MET A 1 -29.00 7.83 -27.50
N THR A 2 -28.26 8.63 -28.26
CA THR A 2 -26.82 8.83 -28.12
C THR A 2 -26.63 9.94 -27.08
N ASN A 3 -26.23 9.60 -25.86
CA ASN A 3 -25.87 10.63 -24.88
C ASN A 3 -24.53 11.25 -25.29
N LEU A 4 -24.66 12.38 -25.97
CA LEU A 4 -23.62 13.37 -26.22
C LEU A 4 -22.98 13.74 -24.89
N ILE A 5 -21.75 13.29 -24.67
CA ILE A 5 -20.85 13.98 -23.75
C ILE A 5 -20.49 15.29 -24.45
N GLN A 6 -21.29 16.33 -24.22
CA GLN A 6 -20.89 17.70 -24.56
C GLN A 6 -19.70 18.06 -23.67
N THR A 7 -18.48 17.82 -24.17
CA THR A 7 -17.29 18.50 -23.66
C THR A 7 -17.25 19.91 -24.25
N ASN A 8 -18.16 20.77 -23.81
CA ASN A 8 -18.03 22.21 -24.02
C ASN A 8 -16.99 22.77 -23.05
N ASN A 9 -15.73 22.62 -23.44
CA ASN A 9 -14.67 23.60 -23.22
C ASN A 9 -13.46 23.11 -24.00
N GLN A 10 -13.24 23.66 -25.20
CA GLN A 10 -11.95 23.58 -25.88
C GLN A 10 -10.96 24.46 -25.11
N MET A 11 -10.60 24.08 -23.88
CA MET A 11 -9.35 24.53 -23.29
C MET A 11 -8.25 24.00 -24.20
N THR A 12 -7.53 24.90 -24.85
CA THR A 12 -6.32 24.53 -25.58
C THR A 12 -5.34 23.98 -24.56
N LEU A 13 -5.20 22.66 -24.52
CA LEU A 13 -4.27 21.98 -23.61
C LEU A 13 -2.85 22.30 -24.09
N LYS A 14 -2.15 23.17 -23.37
CA LYS A 14 -0.81 23.64 -23.76
C LYS A 14 0.24 23.28 -22.72
N THR A 15 -0.16 23.19 -21.46
CA THR A 15 0.74 22.97 -20.33
C THR A 15 0.49 21.63 -19.65
N VAL A 16 1.48 21.16 -18.89
CA VAL A 16 1.34 19.96 -18.04
C VAL A 16 0.16 20.10 -17.08
N ASP A 17 -0.06 21.29 -16.54
CA ASP A 17 -1.13 21.57 -15.59
C ASP A 17 -2.53 21.47 -16.23
N ASP A 18 -2.66 21.85 -17.51
CA ASP A 18 -3.91 21.69 -18.26
C ASP A 18 -4.25 20.20 -18.45
N PHE A 19 -3.26 19.41 -18.88
CA PHE A 19 -3.43 17.96 -19.04
C PHE A 19 -3.70 17.29 -17.69
N TYR A 20 -2.96 17.66 -16.65
CA TYR A 20 -3.16 17.16 -15.29
C TYR A 20 -4.57 17.41 -14.82
N SER A 21 -5.07 18.65 -14.95
CA SER A 21 -6.42 19.02 -14.53
C SER A 21 -7.50 18.24 -15.27
N ARG A 22 -7.38 18.09 -16.59
CA ARG A 22 -8.33 17.31 -17.41
C ARG A 22 -8.31 15.81 -17.05
N ILE A 23 -7.12 15.23 -16.91
CA ILE A 23 -6.97 13.81 -16.54
C ILE A 23 -7.52 13.59 -15.13
N ARG A 24 -7.23 14.46 -14.17
CA ARG A 24 -7.75 14.40 -12.79
C ARG A 24 -9.28 14.46 -12.75
N ALA A 25 -9.89 15.33 -13.55
CA ALA A 25 -11.34 15.39 -13.68
C ALA A 25 -11.92 14.08 -14.24
N ASN A 26 -11.30 13.52 -15.28
CA ASN A 26 -11.72 12.24 -15.86
C ASN A 26 -11.57 11.07 -14.89
N LEU A 27 -10.48 11.01 -14.11
CA LEU A 27 -10.29 9.98 -13.09
C LEU A 27 -11.35 10.08 -11.97
N THR A 28 -11.73 11.31 -11.60
CA THR A 28 -12.82 11.55 -10.64
C THR A 28 -14.16 11.07 -11.21
N LEU A 29 -14.46 11.39 -12.47
CA LEU A 29 -15.65 10.92 -13.15
C LEU A 29 -15.68 9.39 -13.25
N HIS A 30 -14.56 8.78 -13.63
CA HIS A 30 -14.41 7.33 -13.68
C HIS A 30 -14.74 6.69 -12.32
N MET A 31 -14.23 7.24 -11.21
CA MET A 31 -14.53 6.72 -9.87
C MET A 31 -16.02 6.85 -9.52
N LYS A 32 -16.67 7.97 -9.88
CA LYS A 32 -18.12 8.14 -9.69
C LYS A 32 -18.92 7.08 -10.46
N THR A 33 -18.60 6.87 -11.74
CA THR A 33 -19.23 5.82 -12.55
C THR A 33 -18.99 4.44 -11.96
N PHE A 34 -17.78 4.17 -11.46
CA PHE A 34 -17.43 2.91 -10.83
C PHE A 34 -18.23 2.67 -9.54
N LEU A 35 -18.45 3.70 -8.73
CA LEU A 35 -19.32 3.65 -7.55
C LEU A 35 -20.80 3.41 -7.94
N MET A 36 -21.27 3.97 -9.04
CA MET A 36 -22.63 3.68 -9.54
C MET A 36 -22.78 2.21 -9.93
N ILE A 37 -21.80 1.66 -10.66
CA ILE A 37 -21.78 0.22 -11.00
C ILE A 37 -21.79 -0.63 -9.73
N ALA A 38 -21.00 -0.26 -8.71
CA ALA A 38 -21.02 -0.95 -7.43
C ALA A 38 -22.42 -0.91 -6.79
N LYS A 39 -23.12 0.23 -6.85
CA LYS A 39 -24.46 0.38 -6.25
C LYS A 39 -25.48 -0.51 -6.94
N ASP A 40 -25.43 -0.56 -8.27
CA ASP A 40 -26.28 -1.45 -9.06
C ASP A 40 -26.00 -2.92 -8.77
N LEU A 41 -24.72 -3.30 -8.63
CA LEU A 41 -24.34 -4.67 -8.25
C LEU A 41 -24.80 -5.03 -6.84
N HIS A 42 -24.68 -4.10 -5.89
CA HIS A 42 -25.12 -4.29 -4.51
C HIS A 42 -26.65 -4.46 -4.44
N LEU A 43 -27.39 -3.62 -5.17
CA LEU A 43 -28.84 -3.74 -5.30
C LEU A 43 -29.23 -5.07 -5.96
N ALA A 44 -28.60 -5.43 -7.09
CA ALA A 44 -28.86 -6.69 -7.77
C ALA A 44 -28.56 -7.90 -6.87
N CYS A 45 -27.55 -7.83 -6.01
CA CYS A 45 -27.22 -8.87 -5.02
C CYS A 45 -28.30 -9.03 -3.95
N LYS A 46 -29.04 -7.96 -3.62
CA LYS A 46 -30.16 -7.97 -2.66
C LYS A 46 -31.49 -8.40 -3.28
N VAL A 47 -31.73 -8.04 -4.54
CA VAL A 47 -33.00 -8.27 -5.23
C VAL A 47 -33.05 -9.63 -5.93
N LEU A 48 -31.95 -10.06 -6.56
CA LEU A 48 -31.90 -11.31 -7.30
C LEU A 48 -31.54 -12.48 -6.40
N ASN A 49 -32.04 -13.68 -6.72
CA ASN A 49 -31.53 -14.87 -6.05
C ASN A 49 -30.08 -15.18 -6.51
N LYS A 50 -29.39 -16.05 -5.76
CA LYS A 50 -27.98 -16.39 -6.02
C LYS A 50 -27.74 -16.86 -7.46
N LYS A 51 -28.63 -17.66 -8.05
CA LYS A 51 -28.46 -18.21 -9.40
C LYS A 51 -28.57 -17.11 -10.46
N GLU A 52 -29.54 -16.21 -10.31
CA GLU A 52 -29.76 -15.06 -11.17
C GLU A 52 -28.63 -14.06 -11.09
N PHE A 53 -28.18 -13.72 -9.87
CA PHE A 53 -27.06 -12.82 -9.67
C PHE A 53 -25.78 -13.37 -10.33
N LEU A 54 -25.49 -14.67 -10.19
CA LEU A 54 -24.35 -15.28 -10.87
C LEU A 54 -24.48 -15.26 -12.40
N ARG A 55 -25.70 -15.39 -12.94
CA ARG A 55 -25.96 -15.25 -14.38
C ARG A 55 -25.75 -13.81 -14.85
N LEU A 56 -26.15 -12.81 -14.06
CA LEU A 56 -25.88 -11.40 -14.33
C LEU A 56 -24.38 -11.13 -14.38
N LEU A 57 -23.61 -11.59 -13.38
CA LEU A 57 -22.16 -11.43 -13.36
C LEU A 57 -21.50 -12.05 -14.61
N LYS A 58 -21.97 -13.23 -15.05
CA LYS A 58 -21.49 -13.86 -16.28
C LYS A 58 -21.80 -13.02 -17.53
N LYS A 59 -22.99 -12.43 -17.64
CA LYS A 59 -23.36 -11.53 -18.75
C LYS A 59 -22.51 -10.27 -18.79
N LEU A 60 -22.19 -9.70 -17.62
CA LEU A 60 -21.33 -8.52 -17.48
C LEU A 60 -19.83 -8.84 -17.62
N LYS A 61 -19.46 -10.12 -17.79
CA LYS A 61 -18.06 -10.59 -17.77
C LYS A 61 -17.31 -10.15 -16.50
N LEU A 62 -18.03 -10.07 -15.38
CA LEU A 62 -17.47 -9.65 -14.09
C LEU A 62 -17.15 -10.87 -13.22
N ASN A 63 -15.98 -10.87 -12.59
CA ASN A 63 -15.62 -11.88 -11.61
C ASN A 63 -16.45 -11.70 -10.32
N LYS A 64 -16.89 -12.82 -9.72
CA LYS A 64 -17.51 -12.86 -8.38
C LYS A 64 -16.64 -12.16 -7.32
N SER A 65 -15.32 -12.33 -7.40
CA SER A 65 -14.40 -11.68 -6.45
C SER A 65 -14.43 -10.15 -6.61
N THR A 66 -14.50 -9.64 -7.83
CA THR A 66 -14.65 -8.20 -8.10
C THR A 66 -15.99 -7.69 -7.56
N ALA A 67 -17.09 -8.37 -7.86
CA ALA A 67 -18.42 -8.03 -7.33
C ALA A 67 -18.43 -7.98 -5.79
N SER A 68 -17.81 -8.96 -5.14
CA SER A 68 -17.72 -9.01 -3.68
C SER A 68 -16.92 -7.83 -3.11
N LYS A 69 -15.78 -7.49 -3.71
CA LYS A 69 -14.98 -6.32 -3.28
C LYS A 69 -15.75 -5.02 -3.42
N LEU A 70 -16.52 -4.88 -4.51
CA LEU A 70 -17.38 -3.73 -4.74
C LEU A 70 -18.48 -3.60 -3.69
N ASN A 71 -19.11 -4.72 -3.31
CA ASN A 71 -20.07 -4.74 -2.22
C ASN A 71 -19.42 -4.32 -0.90
N THR A 72 -18.21 -4.81 -0.58
CA THR A 72 -17.49 -4.40 0.63
C THR A 72 -17.18 -2.90 0.65
N ILE A 73 -16.89 -2.29 -0.51
CA ILE A 73 -16.72 -0.83 -0.60
C ILE A 73 -18.03 -0.10 -0.29
N LEU A 74 -19.19 -0.63 -0.62
CA LEU A 74 -20.47 0.05 -0.35
C LEU A 74 -21.06 -0.22 1.02
N GLU A 75 -20.74 -1.36 1.63
CA GLU A 75 -21.20 -1.72 2.97
C GLU A 75 -20.38 -1.04 4.09
N SER A 76 -19.24 -0.45 3.74
CA SER A 76 -18.35 0.16 4.73
C SER A 76 -18.76 1.60 5.05
N ALA A 77 -19.03 1.87 6.32
CA ALA A 77 -19.28 3.23 6.82
C ALA A 77 -18.08 4.18 6.58
N TYR A 78 -16.86 3.63 6.45
CA TYR A 78 -15.65 4.42 6.21
C TYR A 78 -15.59 5.00 4.80
N THR A 79 -15.95 4.17 3.82
CA THR A 79 -16.00 4.62 2.42
C THR A 79 -17.20 5.51 2.19
N GLU A 80 -18.35 5.26 2.85
CA GLU A 80 -19.50 6.16 2.87
C GLU A 80 -19.10 7.56 3.40
N TYR A 81 -18.47 7.62 4.57
CA TYR A 81 -17.93 8.86 5.14
C TYR A 81 -17.04 9.66 4.15
N LEU A 82 -16.19 8.95 3.41
CA LEU A 82 -15.28 9.56 2.42
C LEU A 82 -16.01 9.97 1.13
N ILE A 83 -17.04 9.25 0.71
CA ILE A 83 -17.86 9.59 -0.46
C ILE A 83 -18.60 10.90 -0.21
N GLU A 84 -19.26 11.02 0.95
CA GLU A 84 -19.99 12.23 1.34
C GLU A 84 -19.11 13.48 1.36
N ARG A 85 -17.83 13.30 1.67
CA ARG A 85 -16.83 14.39 1.74
C ARG A 85 -16.08 14.59 0.43
N ASN A 86 -16.38 13.82 -0.62
CA ASN A 86 -15.63 13.83 -1.87
C ASN A 86 -14.12 13.59 -1.66
N ARG A 87 -13.79 12.63 -0.78
CA ARG A 87 -12.40 12.27 -0.38
C ARG A 87 -12.06 10.81 -0.65
N LEU A 88 -12.99 10.00 -1.16
CA LEU A 88 -12.70 8.60 -1.46
C LEU A 88 -11.62 8.53 -2.57
N PRO A 89 -10.55 7.74 -2.40
CA PRO A 89 -9.51 7.63 -3.42
C PRO A 89 -10.03 7.16 -4.78
N GLN A 90 -9.50 7.72 -5.87
CA GLN A 90 -9.88 7.40 -7.26
C GLN A 90 -9.57 5.97 -7.66
N ASN A 91 -8.63 5.34 -6.97
CA ASN A 91 -8.29 3.95 -7.20
C ASN A 91 -9.16 3.05 -6.33
N TRP A 92 -10.05 2.28 -6.98
CA TRP A 92 -10.95 1.36 -6.29
C TRP A 92 -10.24 0.34 -5.40
N THR A 93 -9.01 -0.07 -5.75
CA THR A 93 -8.23 -0.98 -4.88
C THR A 93 -7.84 -0.31 -3.58
N THR A 94 -7.57 1.00 -3.62
CA THR A 94 -7.26 1.78 -2.41
C THR A 94 -8.53 2.00 -1.58
N ALA A 95 -9.67 2.29 -2.23
CA ALA A 95 -10.97 2.35 -1.57
C ALA A 95 -11.33 1.02 -0.88
N TYR A 96 -11.05 -0.12 -1.53
CA TYR A 96 -11.23 -1.45 -0.94
C TYR A 96 -10.31 -1.71 0.24
N GLU A 97 -9.05 -1.25 0.22
CA GLU A 97 -8.18 -1.36 1.40
C GLU A 97 -8.71 -0.53 2.57
N ILE A 98 -9.22 0.69 2.30
CA ILE A 98 -9.84 1.54 3.34
C ILE A 98 -11.07 0.86 3.95
N SER A 99 -11.92 0.25 3.12
CA SER A 99 -13.17 -0.36 3.59
C SER A 99 -12.96 -1.49 4.60
N LYS A 100 -11.74 -2.06 4.65
CA LYS A 100 -11.34 -3.17 5.54
C LYS A 100 -10.50 -2.73 6.74
N LEU A 101 -10.24 -1.44 6.92
CA LEU A 101 -9.39 -0.99 8.03
C LEU A 101 -10.06 -1.23 9.40
N PRO A 102 -9.29 -1.56 10.45
CA PRO A 102 -9.79 -1.46 11.82
C PRO A 102 -10.23 -0.03 12.13
N LYS A 103 -11.26 0.14 12.96
CA LYS A 103 -11.80 1.46 13.33
C LYS A 103 -10.71 2.43 13.80
N ASP A 104 -9.88 2.00 14.73
CA ASP A 104 -8.77 2.81 15.27
C ASP A 104 -7.78 3.28 14.21
N ASN A 105 -7.58 2.47 13.16
CA ASN A 105 -6.70 2.81 12.05
C ASN A 105 -7.37 3.82 11.12
N PHE A 106 -8.65 3.64 10.82
CA PHE A 106 -9.41 4.58 10.00
C PHE A 106 -9.49 5.95 10.67
N GLU A 107 -9.86 6.02 11.95
CA GLU A 107 -9.99 7.27 12.71
C GLU A 107 -8.69 8.10 12.72
N LYS A 108 -7.52 7.45 12.73
CA LYS A 108 -6.21 8.12 12.68
C LYS A 108 -5.90 8.77 11.34
N ILE A 109 -6.46 8.25 10.25
CA ILE A 109 -6.09 8.66 8.89
C ILE A 109 -7.21 9.34 8.12
N LYS A 110 -8.48 9.25 8.59
CA LYS A 110 -9.66 9.73 7.87
C LYS A 110 -9.53 11.17 7.38
N ASP A 111 -8.91 12.04 8.18
CA ASP A 111 -8.75 13.46 7.89
C ASP A 111 -7.53 13.77 7.00
N LYS A 112 -6.73 12.76 6.66
CA LYS A 112 -5.58 12.85 5.77
C LYS A 112 -5.79 12.14 4.43
N ILE A 113 -6.89 11.42 4.27
CA ILE A 113 -7.23 10.74 3.01
C ILE A 113 -7.77 11.77 2.02
N GLU A 114 -7.20 11.81 0.83
CA GLU A 114 -7.66 12.62 -0.29
C GLU A 114 -7.93 11.74 -1.52
N ILE A 115 -8.55 12.35 -2.53
CA ILE A 115 -8.91 11.71 -3.79
C ILE A 115 -7.71 11.03 -4.49
N ASP A 116 -6.50 11.57 -4.33
CA ASP A 116 -5.25 11.08 -4.92
C ASP A 116 -4.43 10.18 -3.97
N THR A 117 -4.94 9.92 -2.78
CA THR A 117 -4.25 9.07 -1.80
C THR A 117 -4.02 7.66 -2.35
N SER A 118 -2.78 7.20 -2.27
CA SER A 118 -2.37 5.87 -2.71
C SER A 118 -2.38 4.85 -1.56
N ALA A 119 -2.51 3.57 -1.91
CA ALA A 119 -2.42 2.48 -0.93
C ALA A 119 -1.08 2.43 -0.17
N SER A 120 0.04 2.84 -0.80
CA SER A 120 1.35 2.92 -0.14
C SER A 120 1.39 4.04 0.90
N PHE A 121 0.75 5.17 0.62
CA PHE A 121 0.63 6.29 1.56
C PHE A 121 -0.25 5.93 2.78
N ILE A 122 -1.36 5.23 2.57
CA ILE A 122 -2.16 4.70 3.69
C ILE A 122 -1.30 3.77 4.56
N LYS A 123 -0.54 2.87 3.94
CA LYS A 123 0.36 1.97 4.69
C LYS A 123 1.43 2.75 5.47
N SER A 124 2.02 3.79 4.92
CA SER A 124 3.02 4.58 5.63
C SER A 124 2.43 5.30 6.84
N MET A 125 1.21 5.84 6.73
CA MET A 125 0.48 6.49 7.83
C MET A 125 0.09 5.51 8.95
N LEU A 126 -0.27 4.28 8.60
CA LEU A 126 -0.61 3.26 9.58
C LEU A 126 0.65 2.67 10.25
N ASN A 127 1.74 2.56 9.51
CA ASN A 127 3.02 2.03 10.01
C ASN A 127 3.83 3.04 10.83
N THR A 128 3.52 4.34 10.81
CA THR A 128 4.25 5.35 11.60
C THR A 128 4.12 5.08 13.11
N ASN A 129 3.09 4.34 13.55
CA ASN A 129 2.98 3.87 14.95
C ASN A 129 3.78 2.60 15.26
N ARG A 130 4.30 1.86 14.26
CA ARG A 130 5.23 0.73 14.48
C ARG A 130 6.69 1.19 14.58
N GLN A 131 7.00 2.44 14.25
CA GLN A 131 8.35 2.98 14.39
C GLN A 131 8.78 3.18 15.85
N ASN A 132 7.86 3.07 16.82
CA ASN A 132 8.19 3.15 18.26
C ASN A 132 8.26 1.80 19.00
N LYS A 133 8.28 0.63 18.33
CA LYS A 133 8.50 -0.65 19.05
C LYS A 133 9.19 -1.76 18.26
N LEU A 134 10.23 -1.41 17.53
CA LEU A 134 11.35 -2.32 17.27
C LEU A 134 12.61 -1.48 17.48
N ILE A 135 13.04 -1.36 18.74
CA ILE A 135 14.45 -1.10 18.99
C ILE A 135 15.16 -2.27 18.30
N LYS A 136 15.73 -2.02 17.12
CA LYS A 136 16.77 -2.88 16.57
C LYS A 136 17.90 -2.81 17.60
N ASN A 137 17.82 -3.66 18.62
CA ASN A 137 18.96 -4.01 19.46
C ASN A 137 19.91 -4.81 18.55
N CYS A 138 20.55 -4.11 17.62
CA CYS A 138 21.68 -4.63 16.90
C CYS A 138 22.80 -4.69 17.92
N ILE A 139 23.14 -5.90 18.37
CA ILE A 139 24.36 -6.13 19.12
C ILE A 139 25.51 -5.89 18.15
N LYS A 140 26.25 -4.80 18.39
CA LYS A 140 27.53 -4.57 17.71
C LYS A 140 28.60 -5.30 18.50
N ILE A 141 29.34 -6.19 17.84
CA ILE A 141 30.49 -6.86 18.40
C ILE A 141 31.71 -6.31 17.67
N GLU A 142 32.56 -5.58 18.38
CA GLU A 142 33.82 -5.08 17.86
C GLU A 142 34.94 -5.99 18.36
N VAL A 143 35.76 -6.49 17.43
CA VAL A 143 36.92 -7.33 17.74
C VAL A 143 38.16 -6.57 17.29
N ASN A 144 38.89 -6.01 18.24
CA ASN A 144 40.15 -5.33 17.95
C ASN A 144 41.30 -6.34 17.97
N THR A 145 41.71 -6.80 16.80
CA THR A 145 42.86 -7.70 16.65
C THR A 145 43.47 -7.57 15.26
N GLU A 146 44.81 -7.59 15.19
CA GLU A 146 45.53 -7.62 13.92
C GLU A 146 45.56 -9.03 13.31
N ASN A 147 45.18 -10.06 14.10
CA ASN A 147 45.22 -11.44 13.69
C ASN A 147 43.96 -11.86 12.91
N LYS A 148 44.09 -11.92 11.58
CA LYS A 148 43.02 -12.31 10.65
C LYS A 148 42.43 -13.71 10.89
N LYS A 149 43.17 -14.63 11.53
CA LYS A 149 42.68 -15.99 11.83
C LYS A 149 41.63 -15.95 12.95
N ILE A 150 41.87 -15.13 13.98
CA ILE A 150 40.95 -14.93 15.12
C ILE A 150 39.64 -14.32 14.64
N ILE A 151 39.70 -13.31 13.76
CA ILE A 151 38.50 -12.70 13.16
C ILE A 151 37.66 -13.77 12.45
N ARG A 152 38.29 -14.63 11.65
CA ARG A 152 37.61 -15.72 10.94
C ARG A 152 36.93 -16.70 11.90
N ASP A 153 37.63 -17.12 12.95
CA ASP A 153 37.10 -18.07 13.91
C ASP A 153 35.92 -17.50 14.70
N VAL A 154 35.97 -16.21 15.08
CA VAL A 154 34.86 -15.51 15.75
C VAL A 154 33.64 -15.40 14.84
N VAL A 155 33.83 -15.00 13.58
CA VAL A 155 32.74 -14.91 12.59
C VAL A 155 32.09 -16.29 12.37
N GLN A 156 32.89 -17.35 12.28
CA GLN A 156 32.37 -18.72 12.10
C GLN A 156 31.54 -19.18 13.31
N LYS A 157 32.04 -18.94 14.54
CA LYS A 157 31.31 -19.28 15.77
C LYS A 157 29.99 -18.51 15.88
N ILE A 158 30.00 -17.21 15.65
CA ILE A 158 28.78 -16.37 15.64
C ILE A 158 27.79 -16.88 14.59
N THR A 159 28.27 -17.18 13.38
CA THR A 159 27.43 -17.71 12.29
C THR A 159 26.79 -19.04 12.69
N LYS A 160 27.54 -19.93 13.37
CA LYS A 160 27.02 -21.22 13.86
C LYS A 160 25.94 -21.00 14.92
N ILE A 161 26.17 -20.12 15.89
CA ILE A 161 25.21 -19.77 16.94
C ILE A 161 23.91 -19.21 16.36
N ILE A 162 24.00 -18.30 15.37
CA ILE A 162 22.84 -17.72 14.67
C ILE A 162 22.05 -18.82 13.94
N LYS A 163 22.73 -19.76 13.28
CA LYS A 163 22.08 -20.87 12.56
C LYS A 163 21.37 -21.83 13.52
N THR A 164 21.95 -22.13 14.68
CA THR A 164 21.34 -23.03 15.67
C THR A 164 20.17 -22.39 16.42
N THR A 165 20.19 -21.07 16.63
CA THR A 165 19.06 -20.35 17.27
C THR A 165 17.90 -20.06 16.32
N ASN A 166 18.08 -20.11 15.00
CA ASN A 166 17.06 -19.69 14.02
C ASN A 166 16.15 -20.81 13.45
N TYR A 167 16.14 -22.05 13.97
CA TYR A 167 15.24 -23.08 13.42
C TYR A 167 13.74 -22.78 13.60
N HIS A 168 13.36 -21.90 14.55
CA HIS A 168 11.94 -21.61 14.83
C HIS A 168 11.35 -20.35 14.17
N LEU A 169 12.13 -19.57 13.40
CA LEU A 169 11.64 -18.32 12.78
C LEU A 169 11.68 -18.31 11.23
N ILE A 170 12.10 -19.41 10.59
CA ILE A 170 12.24 -19.53 9.12
C ILE A 170 10.96 -20.11 8.48
N SER A 171 9.78 -19.62 8.87
CA SER A 171 8.54 -19.88 8.11
C SER A 171 7.81 -18.62 7.65
N SER A 172 8.37 -17.43 7.87
CA SER A 172 7.86 -16.21 7.26
C SER A 172 8.88 -15.65 6.28
N LYS A 173 8.45 -15.54 5.01
CA LYS A 173 9.18 -14.92 3.91
C LYS A 173 9.64 -13.52 4.30
N ASN A 174 10.89 -13.37 4.73
CA ASN A 174 11.77 -12.22 4.49
C ASN A 174 13.13 -12.46 5.15
N ASN A 175 14.17 -12.51 4.33
CA ASN A 175 15.56 -12.69 4.74
C ASN A 175 16.02 -11.58 5.69
N TYR A 176 16.28 -11.89 6.97
CA TYR A 176 16.77 -10.92 7.96
C TYR A 176 18.16 -11.26 8.52
N PHE A 177 19.09 -11.81 7.73
CA PHE A 177 20.50 -11.77 8.12
C PHE A 177 21.39 -11.53 6.91
N LYS A 178 21.74 -10.25 6.68
CA LYS A 178 22.78 -9.85 5.73
C LYS A 178 24.05 -9.66 6.55
N ILE A 179 24.94 -10.66 6.56
CA ILE A 179 26.32 -10.45 7.04
C ILE A 179 27.00 -9.67 5.92
N ALA A 180 27.13 -8.36 6.08
CA ALA A 180 27.98 -7.58 5.20
C ALA A 180 29.43 -7.97 5.52
N ASN A 181 30.15 -8.54 4.56
CA ASN A 181 31.61 -8.50 4.58
C ASN A 181 32.01 -7.02 4.59
N VAL A 182 32.38 -6.48 5.75
CA VAL A 182 32.94 -5.13 5.84
C VAL A 182 34.39 -5.22 5.38
N SER A 183 34.57 -5.28 4.08
CA SER A 183 35.80 -4.87 3.41
C SER A 183 35.64 -3.41 2.99
N ILE A 184 35.44 -2.50 3.95
CA ILE A 184 35.55 -1.07 3.71
C ILE A 184 36.45 -0.50 4.81
N LEU A 185 37.74 -0.78 4.68
CA LEU A 185 38.77 0.11 5.22
C LEU A 185 38.78 1.36 4.32
N LYS A 186 37.99 2.38 4.68
CA LYS A 186 38.41 3.74 4.33
C LYS A 186 39.44 4.14 5.37
N GLN A 187 40.71 4.20 4.95
CA GLN A 187 41.74 4.82 5.77
C GLN A 187 41.34 6.27 6.10
N PRO A 188 41.58 6.75 7.33
CA PRO A 188 41.38 8.15 7.65
C PRO A 188 42.44 8.99 6.93
N THR A 189 42.00 9.91 6.07
CA THR A 189 42.85 10.98 5.55
C THR A 189 43.17 11.94 6.70
N MET A 190 44.41 11.90 7.20
CA MET A 190 44.93 12.95 8.07
C MET A 190 45.03 14.25 7.26
N LYS A 191 44.25 15.27 7.64
CA LYS A 191 44.62 16.66 7.37
C LYS A 191 45.76 17.01 8.32
N VAL A 192 46.97 17.10 7.79
CA VAL A 192 48.05 17.81 8.47
C VAL A 192 47.74 19.30 8.33
N ILE A 193 47.52 19.97 9.46
CA ILE A 193 47.43 21.43 9.55
C ILE A 193 48.70 21.91 10.25
N LYS A 194 49.41 22.81 9.54
CA LYS A 194 50.68 23.50 9.81
C LYS A 194 51.94 22.72 9.44
#